data_AF-A0A1Q3L9D3-F1
#
_entry.id   AF-A0A1Q3L9D3-F1
#
_cell.length_a   1.000
_cell.length_b   1.000
_cell.length_c   1.000
_cell.angle_alpha   90.00
_cell.angle_beta   90.00
_cell.angle_gamma   90.00
#
_symmetry.space_group_name_H-M   'P 1'
#
loop_
_entity.id
_entity.type
_entity.pdbx_description
1 polymer ?
#
loop_
_entity_poly.entity_id
_entity_poly.type
_entity_poly.pdbx_seq_one_letter_code
_entity_poly.pdbx_strand_id
1 'polypeptide(L)'
;MNRQAHFEAILTHARERPNLIVHDSAAPLDSNNQIVRGQYVVLHDLGPDEIGNQRFMERDTVVSARQMRVVGRCVGVDPPAARRTADAFKVQVDQFVIVTPGRECTPLVIDEESEVTEDKGTSPSLWYVDVDFTYWSNPAG
;
A
#
# COMPACT_ATOMS: atom_id res chain seq x y z
N MET A 1 -18.43 -2.67 6.00
CA MET A 1 -17.35 -2.04 5.21
C MET A 1 -16.40 -3.14 4.79
N ASN A 2 -16.14 -3.32 3.50
CA ASN A 2 -15.27 -4.40 3.01
C ASN A 2 -13.83 -3.88 2.81
N ARG A 3 -13.14 -3.58 3.93
CA ARG A 3 -11.72 -3.14 3.94
C ARG A 3 -10.86 -4.09 3.11
N GLN A 4 -11.10 -5.38 3.27
CA GLN A 4 -10.44 -6.44 2.51
C GLN A 4 -10.61 -6.26 1.00
N ALA A 5 -11.82 -5.97 0.50
CA ALA A 5 -12.02 -5.73 -0.93
C ALA A 5 -11.30 -4.49 -1.45
N HIS A 6 -11.17 -3.43 -0.64
CA HIS A 6 -10.39 -2.25 -1.06
C HIS A 6 -8.92 -2.61 -1.23
N PHE A 7 -8.35 -3.28 -0.23
CA PHE A 7 -6.97 -3.73 -0.28
C PHE A 7 -6.72 -4.72 -1.43
N GLU A 8 -7.62 -5.67 -1.65
CA GLU A 8 -7.56 -6.61 -2.77
C GLU A 8 -7.61 -5.92 -4.13
N ALA A 9 -8.43 -4.86 -4.28
CA ALA A 9 -8.48 -4.08 -5.50
C ALA A 9 -7.14 -3.36 -5.78
N ILE A 10 -6.55 -2.72 -4.76
CA ILE A 10 -5.24 -2.07 -4.88
C ILE A 10 -4.15 -3.10 -5.21
N LEU A 11 -4.14 -4.24 -4.49
CA LEU A 11 -3.17 -5.30 -4.69
C LEU A 11 -3.26 -5.90 -6.10
N THR A 12 -4.49 -6.11 -6.60
CA THR A 12 -4.73 -6.62 -7.95
C THR A 12 -4.19 -5.63 -8.99
N HIS A 13 -4.57 -4.36 -8.89
CA HIS A 13 -4.09 -3.30 -9.79
C HIS A 13 -2.57 -3.14 -9.76
N ALA A 14 -1.95 -3.19 -8.58
CA ALA A 14 -0.50 -3.12 -8.44
C ALA A 14 0.23 -4.27 -9.15
N ARG A 15 -0.38 -5.47 -9.17
CA ARG A 15 0.14 -6.68 -9.84
C ARG A 15 -0.03 -6.69 -11.36
N GLU A 16 -0.86 -5.81 -11.92
CA GLU A 16 -1.03 -5.73 -13.38
C GLU A 16 0.21 -5.20 -14.09
N ARG A 17 1.14 -4.56 -13.36
CA ARG A 17 2.40 -4.09 -13.92
C ARG A 17 3.38 -5.26 -14.09
N PRO A 18 3.73 -5.66 -15.33
CA PRO A 18 4.49 -6.89 -15.57
C PRO A 18 5.91 -6.89 -14.99
N ASN A 19 6.48 -5.72 -14.72
CA ASN A 19 7.84 -5.57 -14.19
C ASN A 19 7.86 -5.21 -12.69
N LEU A 20 6.73 -5.29 -12.00
CA LEU A 20 6.63 -5.00 -10.57
C LEU A 20 6.09 -6.23 -9.84
N ILE A 21 6.93 -6.83 -9.00
CA ILE A 21 6.52 -7.97 -8.17
C ILE A 21 5.91 -7.41 -6.89
N VAL A 22 4.66 -7.74 -6.60
CA VAL A 22 3.93 -7.23 -5.43
C VAL A 22 3.39 -8.35 -4.55
N HIS A 23 3.82 -8.35 -3.29
CA HIS A 23 3.42 -9.29 -2.26
C HIS A 23 2.42 -8.68 -1.28
N ASP A 24 1.57 -9.53 -0.72
CA ASP A 24 0.58 -9.17 0.28
C ASP A 24 1.19 -9.32 1.67
N SER A 25 1.34 -8.22 2.39
CA SER A 25 1.59 -8.12 3.84
C SER A 25 2.84 -8.81 4.41
N ALA A 26 3.57 -9.59 3.62
CA ALA A 26 4.76 -10.30 4.02
C ALA A 26 5.80 -10.33 2.89
N ALA A 27 7.08 -10.23 3.29
CA ALA A 27 8.19 -10.45 2.37
C ALA A 27 8.21 -11.92 1.91
N PRO A 28 8.53 -12.19 0.63
CA PRO A 28 8.70 -13.55 0.15
C PRO A 28 9.84 -14.26 0.87
N LEU A 29 9.65 -15.55 1.17
CA LEU A 29 10.67 -16.41 1.77
C LEU A 29 11.13 -17.48 0.77
N ASP A 30 12.42 -17.82 0.83
CA ASP A 30 13.01 -18.90 0.05
C ASP A 30 12.79 -20.28 0.72
N SER A 31 13.33 -21.34 0.13
CA SER A 31 13.23 -22.70 0.69
C SER A 31 13.92 -22.88 2.04
N ASN A 32 14.79 -21.94 2.45
CA ASN A 32 15.50 -21.94 3.72
C ASN A 32 14.83 -21.03 4.76
N ASN A 33 13.61 -20.53 4.46
CA ASN A 33 12.87 -19.60 5.31
C ASN A 33 13.60 -18.26 5.52
N GLN A 34 14.44 -17.86 4.56
CA GLN A 34 15.10 -16.56 4.51
C GLN A 34 14.37 -15.63 3.55
N ILE A 35 14.43 -14.31 3.80
CA ILE A 35 13.83 -13.33 2.90
C ILE A 35 14.49 -13.42 1.52
N VAL A 36 13.67 -13.58 0.49
CA VAL A 36 14.14 -13.63 -0.89
C VAL A 36 14.80 -12.32 -1.24
N ARG A 37 16.02 -12.43 -1.78
CA ARG A 37 16.79 -11.29 -2.23
C ARG A 37 16.30 -10.84 -3.60
N GLY A 38 15.90 -9.59 -3.76
CA GLY A 38 15.41 -9.10 -5.05
C GLY A 38 14.85 -7.68 -5.04
N GLN A 39 14.03 -7.38 -6.05
CA GLN A 39 13.27 -6.14 -6.17
C GLN A 39 11.77 -6.49 -6.17
N TYR A 40 11.04 -6.01 -5.18
CA TYR A 40 9.62 -6.28 -5.00
C TYR A 40 8.99 -5.24 -4.08
N VAL A 41 7.67 -5.19 -4.06
CA VAL A 41 6.88 -4.38 -3.13
C VAL A 41 6.17 -5.32 -2.15
N VAL A 42 6.15 -4.96 -0.87
CA VAL A 42 5.25 -5.55 0.11
C VAL A 42 4.17 -4.52 0.42
N LEU A 43 2.93 -4.83 0.05
CA LEU A 43 1.79 -3.96 0.28
C LEU A 43 1.16 -4.27 1.64
N HIS A 44 0.96 -3.24 2.46
CA HIS A 44 0.38 -3.34 3.79
C HIS A 44 -0.87 -2.48 3.90
N ASP A 45 -1.96 -3.07 4.39
CA ASP A 45 -3.15 -2.33 4.77
C ASP A 45 -3.00 -1.78 6.20
N LEU A 46 -2.89 -0.46 6.35
CA LEU A 46 -2.84 0.19 7.67
C LEU A 46 -4.24 0.51 8.22
N GLY A 47 -5.27 0.51 7.38
CA GLY A 47 -6.65 0.75 7.77
C GLY A 47 -7.00 2.23 7.81
N PRO A 48 -8.06 2.61 8.55
CA PRO A 48 -8.50 4.00 8.61
C PRO A 48 -7.56 4.85 9.47
N ASP A 49 -7.05 5.94 8.92
CA ASP A 49 -6.17 6.90 9.61
C ASP A 49 -7.00 7.99 10.32
N GLU A 50 -8.01 8.52 9.61
CA GLU A 50 -8.97 9.49 10.15
C GLU A 50 -10.43 9.05 9.94
N ILE A 51 -11.26 9.31 10.95
CA ILE A 51 -12.72 9.22 10.89
C ILE A 51 -13.22 10.67 10.83
N GLY A 52 -13.94 11.03 9.75
CA GLY A 52 -14.38 12.41 9.51
C GLY A 52 -15.13 13.06 10.70
N ASN A 53 -15.08 14.39 10.75
CA ASN A 53 -15.47 15.31 11.85
C ASN A 53 -16.92 15.26 12.40
N GLN A 54 -17.69 14.19 12.19
CA GLN A 54 -19.02 14.00 12.80
C GLN A 54 -18.98 13.09 14.05
N ARG A 55 -17.81 13.02 14.71
CA ARG A 55 -17.51 12.14 15.85
C ARG A 55 -18.43 12.32 17.07
N PHE A 56 -19.14 13.44 17.18
CA PHE A 56 -20.10 13.69 18.27
C PHE A 56 -21.56 13.38 17.91
N MET A 57 -21.88 13.06 16.65
CA MET A 57 -23.28 12.85 16.22
C MET A 57 -23.57 11.46 15.64
N GLU A 58 -22.56 10.72 15.16
CA GLU A 58 -22.80 9.43 14.53
C GLU A 58 -22.10 8.29 15.26
N ARG A 59 -22.90 7.35 15.79
CA ARG A 59 -22.43 6.03 16.21
C ARG A 59 -21.61 5.42 15.07
N ASP A 60 -20.58 4.65 15.41
CA ASP A 60 -19.82 3.79 14.48
C ASP A 60 -20.79 3.03 13.57
N THR A 61 -21.05 3.59 12.40
CA THR A 61 -22.00 3.05 11.45
C THR A 61 -21.29 2.86 10.12
N VAL A 62 -21.79 1.90 9.35
CA VAL A 62 -21.25 1.52 8.04
C VAL A 62 -21.34 2.67 7.02
N VAL A 63 -21.96 3.80 7.39
CA VAL A 63 -22.22 4.98 6.58
C VAL A 63 -21.25 6.15 6.82
N SER A 64 -20.22 6.04 7.67
CA SER A 64 -19.26 7.14 7.79
C SER A 64 -18.21 7.16 6.66
N ALA A 65 -17.88 8.37 6.21
CA ALA A 65 -16.70 8.67 5.40
C ALA A 65 -15.42 8.44 6.23
N ARG A 66 -14.41 7.81 5.61
CA ARG A 66 -13.16 7.46 6.29
C ARG A 66 -11.98 7.69 5.35
N GLN A 67 -10.91 8.26 5.88
CA GLN A 67 -9.62 8.26 5.20
C GLN A 67 -8.93 6.94 5.50
N MET A 68 -8.50 6.26 4.45
CA MET A 68 -7.85 4.96 4.49
C MET A 68 -6.39 5.13 4.07
N ARG A 69 -5.51 4.31 4.63
CA ARG A 69 -4.07 4.31 4.31
C ARG A 69 -3.58 2.92 3.91
N VAL A 70 -2.75 2.90 2.88
CA VAL A 70 -2.02 1.71 2.41
C VAL A 70 -0.55 2.09 2.23
N VAL A 71 0.35 1.18 2.56
CA VAL A 71 1.79 1.40 2.46
C VAL A 71 2.42 0.35 1.57
N GLY A 72 3.20 0.79 0.59
CA GLY A 72 4.05 -0.10 -0.21
C GLY A 72 5.49 0.00 0.24
N ARG A 73 5.99 -1.04 0.92
CA ARG A 73 7.41 -1.19 1.19
C ARG A 73 8.13 -1.67 -0.06
N CYS A 74 8.84 -0.77 -0.71
CA CYS A 74 9.52 -0.99 -1.97
C CYS A 74 10.97 -1.44 -1.72
N VAL A 75 11.24 -2.72 -1.93
CA VAL A 75 12.52 -3.37 -1.62
C VAL A 75 13.43 -3.40 -2.84
N GLY A 76 14.74 -3.26 -2.60
CA GLY A 76 15.79 -3.47 -3.59
C GLY A 76 17.07 -4.02 -2.96
N VAL A 77 17.94 -4.55 -3.82
CA VAL A 77 19.24 -5.12 -3.43
C VAL A 77 20.31 -4.07 -3.12
N ASP A 78 20.08 -2.83 -3.56
CA ASP A 78 20.92 -1.65 -3.36
C ASP A 78 20.03 -0.38 -3.27
N PRO A 79 20.56 0.77 -2.81
CA PRO A 79 19.75 1.98 -2.66
C PRO A 79 19.10 2.46 -3.96
N PRO A 80 19.81 2.52 -5.12
CA PRO A 80 19.19 2.85 -6.40
C PRO A 80 18.07 1.89 -6.83
N ALA A 81 18.22 0.59 -6.55
CA ALA A 81 17.23 -0.42 -6.87
C ALA A 81 15.94 -0.23 -6.06
N ALA A 82 16.05 0.09 -4.77
CA ALA A 82 14.89 0.40 -3.94
C ALA A 82 14.13 1.63 -4.46
N ARG A 83 14.84 2.71 -4.83
CA ARG A 83 14.22 3.90 -5.44
C ARG A 83 13.51 3.59 -6.75
N ARG A 84 14.14 2.82 -7.66
CA ARG A 84 13.50 2.40 -8.92
C ARG A 84 12.24 1.58 -8.69
N THR A 85 12.25 0.69 -7.69
CA THR A 85 11.06 -0.07 -7.29
C THR A 85 9.95 0.88 -6.80
N ALA A 86 10.30 1.86 -5.97
CA ALA A 86 9.35 2.87 -5.46
C ALA A 86 8.76 3.72 -6.59
N ASP A 87 9.59 4.21 -7.52
CA ASP A 87 9.12 4.99 -8.68
C ASP A 87 8.17 4.17 -9.56
N ALA A 88 8.50 2.90 -9.82
CA ALA A 88 7.64 2.00 -10.58
C ALA A 88 6.30 1.73 -9.88
N PHE A 89 6.31 1.60 -8.55
CA PHE A 89 5.11 1.42 -7.74
C PHE A 89 4.24 2.67 -7.72
N LYS A 90 4.83 3.86 -7.50
CA LYS A 90 4.13 5.15 -7.56
C LYS A 90 3.42 5.35 -8.89
N VAL A 91 4.12 5.15 -10.01
CA VAL A 91 3.53 5.27 -11.35
C VAL A 91 2.39 4.28 -11.57
N GLN A 92 2.41 3.12 -10.91
CA GLN A 92 1.34 2.13 -11.04
C GLN A 92 0.11 2.50 -10.22
N VAL A 93 0.29 2.97 -8.99
CA VAL A 93 -0.78 3.05 -7.98
C VAL A 93 -1.33 4.47 -7.78
N ASP A 94 -0.52 5.51 -8.01
CA ASP A 94 -0.99 6.89 -7.91
C ASP A 94 -2.18 7.14 -8.85
N GLN A 95 -3.17 7.88 -8.35
CA GLN A 95 -4.45 8.17 -9.03
C GLN A 95 -5.33 6.96 -9.33
N PHE A 96 -4.98 5.75 -8.88
CA PHE A 96 -5.88 4.60 -9.01
C PHE A 96 -7.18 4.83 -8.23
N VAL A 97 -8.33 4.52 -8.83
CA VAL A 97 -9.64 4.64 -8.19
C VAL A 97 -10.17 3.26 -7.87
N ILE A 98 -10.39 3.01 -6.59
CA ILE A 98 -10.96 1.74 -6.11
C ILE A 98 -12.44 1.69 -6.48
N VAL A 99 -12.84 0.63 -7.19
CA VAL A 99 -14.25 0.35 -7.50
C VAL A 99 -14.75 -0.71 -6.53
N THR A 100 -15.62 -0.32 -5.60
CA THR A 100 -16.24 -1.25 -4.62
C THR A 100 -17.74 -0.97 -4.51
N PRO A 101 -18.62 -1.99 -4.56
CA PRO A 101 -20.07 -1.78 -4.45
C PRO A 101 -20.47 -1.03 -3.17
N GLY A 102 -21.36 -0.04 -3.33
CA GLY A 102 -21.91 0.75 -2.21
C GLY A 102 -20.95 1.79 -1.63
N ARG A 103 -19.80 2.03 -2.28
CA ARG A 103 -18.81 3.03 -1.86
C ARG A 103 -18.34 3.86 -3.05
N GLU A 104 -18.09 5.12 -2.81
CA GLU A 104 -17.38 6.04 -3.70
C GLU A 104 -16.01 6.33 -3.10
N CYS A 105 -14.95 5.85 -3.75
CA CYS A 105 -13.58 6.10 -3.31
C CYS A 105 -12.97 7.23 -4.13
N THR A 106 -12.25 8.14 -3.47
CA THR A 106 -11.37 9.08 -4.17
C THR A 106 -10.18 8.33 -4.77
N PRO A 107 -9.51 8.89 -5.78
CA PRO A 107 -8.22 8.37 -6.23
C PRO A 107 -7.23 8.24 -5.06
N LEU A 108 -6.38 7.22 -5.12
CA LEU A 108 -5.22 7.14 -4.23
C LEU A 108 -4.28 8.31 -4.51
N VAL A 109 -3.77 8.93 -3.45
CA VAL A 109 -2.78 9.99 -3.52
C VAL A 109 -1.58 9.62 -2.66
N ILE A 110 -0.38 9.96 -3.12
CA ILE A 110 0.84 9.83 -2.32
C ILE A 110 0.78 10.84 -1.19
N ASP A 111 0.87 10.37 0.04
CA ASP A 111 0.88 11.19 1.25
C ASP A 111 2.32 11.45 1.69
N GLU A 112 3.12 10.39 1.81
CA GLU A 112 4.52 10.45 2.23
C GLU A 112 5.36 9.42 1.47
N GLU A 113 6.65 9.73 1.29
CA GLU A 113 7.68 8.79 0.84
C GLU A 113 8.86 8.85 1.81
N SER A 114 9.29 7.70 2.32
CA SER A 114 10.42 7.63 3.24
C SER A 114 11.76 7.83 2.53
N GLU A 115 12.80 8.16 3.30
CA GLU A 115 14.17 8.01 2.80
C GLU A 115 14.52 6.53 2.56
N VAL A 116 15.53 6.31 1.72
CA VAL A 116 16.05 4.95 1.47
C VAL A 116 16.74 4.45 2.73
N THR A 117 16.27 3.32 3.27
CA THR A 117 16.74 2.75 4.52
C THR A 117 17.35 1.36 4.29
N GLU A 118 18.43 1.05 5.00
CA GLU A 118 19.07 -0.26 4.98
C GLU A 118 18.41 -1.21 6.00
N ASP A 119 18.00 -2.40 5.56
CA ASP A 119 17.57 -3.49 6.42
C ASP A 119 18.76 -4.40 6.77
N LYS A 120 19.37 -4.12 7.93
CA LYS A 120 20.48 -4.90 8.49
C LYS A 120 20.05 -6.24 9.10
N GLY A 121 18.74 -6.51 9.19
CA GLY A 121 18.21 -7.80 9.62
C GLY A 121 18.33 -8.88 8.55
N THR A 122 18.64 -8.50 7.32
CA THR A 122 18.92 -9.41 6.21
C THR A 122 20.42 -9.50 5.93
N SER A 123 20.91 -10.67 5.53
CA SER A 123 22.32 -10.87 5.17
C SER A 123 22.45 -11.48 3.77
N PRO A 124 23.12 -10.80 2.81
CA PRO A 124 23.57 -9.40 2.91
C PRO A 124 22.41 -8.41 3.13
N SER A 125 22.65 -7.14 3.45
CA SER A 125 21.55 -6.19 3.71
C SER A 125 20.68 -5.95 2.47
N LEU A 126 19.39 -5.72 2.65
CA LEU A 126 18.47 -5.18 1.66
C LEU A 126 18.24 -3.68 1.92
N TRP A 127 17.61 -3.01 0.96
CA TRP A 127 17.27 -1.60 1.06
C TRP A 127 15.79 -1.42 0.76
N TYR A 128 15.15 -0.46 1.40
CA TYR A 128 13.74 -0.18 1.19
C TYR A 128 13.40 1.31 1.20
N VAL A 129 12.29 1.63 0.54
CA VAL A 129 11.58 2.91 0.59
C VAL A 129 10.12 2.59 0.87
N ASP A 130 9.54 3.18 1.89
CA ASP A 130 8.11 3.07 2.17
C ASP A 130 7.38 4.22 1.43
N VAL A 131 6.33 3.89 0.69
CA VAL A 131 5.48 4.86 0.01
C VAL A 131 4.06 4.72 0.53
N ASP A 132 3.56 5.82 1.08
CA ASP A 132 2.28 5.87 1.75
C ASP A 132 1.24 6.50 0.83
N PHE A 133 0.12 5.81 0.68
CA PHE A 133 -1.01 6.31 -0.07
C PHE A 133 -2.22 6.45 0.83
N THR A 134 -2.95 7.54 0.62
CA THR A 134 -4.24 7.75 1.27
C THR A 134 -5.36 7.90 0.25
N TYR A 135 -6.57 7.57 0.67
CA TYR A 135 -7.78 7.80 -0.11
C TYR A 135 -8.98 7.90 0.83
N TRP A 136 -10.03 8.60 0.39
CA TRP A 136 -11.30 8.65 1.10
C TRP A 136 -12.25 7.59 0.57
N SER A 137 -12.94 6.90 1.47
CA SER A 137 -14.01 5.95 1.15
C SER A 137 -15.34 6.45 1.72
N ASN A 138 -16.20 6.95 0.84
CA ASN A 138 -17.51 7.48 1.17
C ASN A 138 -18.61 6.44 0.88
N PRO A 139 -19.73 6.42 1.60
CA PRO A 139 -20.92 5.71 1.15
C PRO A 139 -21.36 6.26 -0.21
N ALA A 140 -21.77 5.37 -1.11
CA ALA A 140 -22.47 5.82 -2.32
C ALA A 140 -23.83 6.42 -1.93
N GLY A 141 -24.18 7.55 -2.55
CA GLY A 141 -25.45 8.25 -2.37
C GLY A 141 -26.64 7.56 -3.02
#